data_AF-A0A2E7LAJ5-F1
#
_entry.id   AF-A0A2E7LAJ5-F1
#
_cell.length_a   1.000
_cell.length_b   1.000
_cell.length_c   1.000
_cell.angle_alpha   90.00
_cell.angle_beta   90.00
_cell.angle_gamma   90.00
#
_symmetry.space_group_name_H-M   'P 1'
#
loop_
_entity.id
_entity.type
_entity.pdbx_description
1 polymer ?
#
loop_
_entity_poly.entity_id
_entity_poly.type
_entity_poly.pdbx_seq_one_letter_code
_entity_poly.pdbx_strand_id
1 'polypeptide(L)'
;MVADRPGKSGFGNVLFAVILMWGGGCHDWRGTDTVEVLVEAASPGGKFIATSFSCEGGGAAGYCYSNVSLRRAGVALNQRDGLLGQHKTWSGFTEIRLRWIDEKNLEISYTENTQPAYREHNRVRVDSRFGITIHYVVTNRTET
;
A
#
# COMPACT_ATOMS: atom_id res chain seq x y z
N MET A 1 -17.35 -30.85 -38.31
CA MET A 1 -16.64 -31.61 -37.26
C MET A 1 -15.41 -30.78 -36.92
N VAL A 2 -15.44 -29.90 -35.91
CA VAL A 2 -15.12 -30.15 -34.47
C VAL A 2 -13.81 -30.95 -34.37
N ALA A 3 -12.72 -30.46 -33.80
CA ALA A 3 -12.51 -29.86 -32.47
C ALA A 3 -11.34 -28.84 -32.48
N ASP A 4 -11.39 -27.70 -31.82
CA ASP A 4 -11.28 -27.42 -30.37
C ASP A 4 -9.84 -27.52 -29.79
N ARG A 5 -9.21 -26.33 -29.61
CA ARG A 5 -8.30 -25.78 -28.56
C ARG A 5 -7.26 -26.66 -27.82
N PRO A 6 -6.27 -26.09 -27.06
CA PRO A 6 -6.16 -24.69 -26.60
C PRO A 6 -4.78 -24.01 -26.76
N GLY A 7 -4.85 -22.69 -26.94
CA GLY A 7 -3.76 -21.78 -26.61
C GLY A 7 -3.52 -21.74 -25.09
N LYS A 8 -2.24 -21.85 -24.71
CA LYS A 8 -1.80 -21.64 -23.33
C LYS A 8 -1.69 -20.14 -23.08
N SER A 9 -2.67 -19.58 -22.38
CA SER A 9 -2.55 -18.28 -21.71
C SER A 9 -1.54 -18.42 -20.58
N GLY A 10 -0.33 -17.88 -20.77
CA GLY A 10 0.66 -17.77 -19.70
C GLY A 10 0.13 -16.84 -18.62
N PHE A 11 -0.27 -17.42 -17.49
CA PHE A 11 -0.53 -16.71 -16.25
C PHE A 11 0.72 -15.93 -15.84
N GLY A 12 0.55 -14.63 -15.60
CA GLY A 12 1.61 -13.75 -15.12
C GLY A 12 2.13 -14.24 -13.77
N ASN A 13 3.42 -14.57 -13.71
CA ASN A 13 4.13 -14.83 -12.47
C ASN A 13 4.23 -13.51 -11.70
N VAL A 14 3.36 -13.32 -10.70
CA VAL A 14 3.54 -12.29 -9.68
C VAL A 14 4.65 -12.77 -8.75
N LEU A 15 5.84 -12.20 -8.92
CA LEU A 15 7.00 -12.48 -8.08
C LEU A 15 6.84 -11.71 -6.75
N PHE A 16 6.47 -12.40 -5.67
CA PHE A 16 6.57 -11.87 -4.31
C PHE A 16 8.06 -11.83 -3.90
N ALA A 17 8.69 -10.68 -4.01
CA ALA A 17 10.06 -10.47 -3.53
C ALA A 17 10.00 -9.94 -2.09
N VAL A 18 10.23 -10.81 -1.10
CA VAL A 18 10.45 -10.42 0.29
C VAL A 18 11.92 -9.98 0.42
N ILE A 19 12.17 -8.66 0.41
CA ILE A 19 13.49 -8.10 0.67
C ILE A 19 13.56 -7.70 2.16
N LEU A 20 14.16 -8.57 2.98
CA LEU A 20 14.55 -8.24 4.36
C LEU A 20 15.96 -7.65 4.35
N MET A 21 16.07 -6.32 4.30
CA MET A 21 17.34 -5.62 4.56
C MET A 21 17.44 -5.26 6.05
N TRP A 22 18.24 -6.04 6.78
CA TRP A 22 18.73 -5.73 8.12
C TRP A 22 19.94 -4.79 8.00
N GLY A 23 19.88 -3.62 8.65
CA GLY A 23 21.01 -2.69 8.79
C GLY A 23 20.79 -1.79 10.01
N GLY A 24 21.66 -1.93 11.02
CA GLY A 24 21.51 -1.28 12.32
C GLY A 24 21.81 0.22 12.33
N GLY A 25 21.16 0.92 13.27
CA GLY A 25 21.76 1.99 14.08
C GLY A 25 22.14 3.31 13.40
N CYS A 26 21.14 4.12 13.05
CA CYS A 26 21.21 5.59 13.11
C CYS A 26 19.82 6.12 13.47
N HIS A 27 19.75 7.19 14.27
CA HIS A 27 18.49 7.76 14.79
C HIS A 27 17.73 8.53 13.68
N ASP A 28 17.35 7.79 12.65
CA ASP A 28 16.39 8.14 11.63
C ASP A 28 15.08 7.42 11.97
N TRP A 29 13.95 7.91 11.46
CA TRP A 29 12.70 7.11 11.37
C TRP A 29 12.94 5.74 10.70
N ARG A 30 14.08 5.55 10.03
CA ARG A 30 14.57 4.31 9.43
C ARG A 30 15.12 3.28 10.43
N GLY A 31 15.39 3.65 11.69
CA GLY A 31 16.19 2.82 12.61
C GLY A 31 15.43 2.04 13.69
N THR A 32 14.23 2.48 14.08
CA THR A 32 13.44 1.82 15.15
C THR A 32 12.19 1.10 14.66
N ASP A 33 11.79 1.39 13.42
CA ASP A 33 10.56 0.88 12.85
C ASP A 33 10.84 -0.38 12.06
N THR A 34 10.08 -1.44 12.33
CA THR A 34 9.99 -2.60 11.44
C THR A 34 8.98 -2.25 10.37
N VAL A 35 9.41 -2.21 9.11
CA VAL A 35 8.53 -1.99 7.96
C VAL A 35 8.48 -3.27 7.14
N GLU A 36 7.29 -3.82 7.01
CA GLU A 36 7.01 -4.98 6.18
C GLU A 36 6.30 -4.52 4.90
N VAL A 37 6.95 -4.75 3.76
CA VAL A 37 6.32 -4.50 2.45
C VAL A 37 5.40 -5.67 2.13
N LEU A 38 4.10 -5.40 2.02
CA LEU A 38 3.08 -6.41 1.73
C LEU A 38 2.91 -6.61 0.23
N VAL A 39 2.83 -5.51 -0.52
CA VAL A 39 2.64 -5.52 -1.98
C VAL A 39 3.36 -4.33 -2.60
N GLU A 40 4.07 -4.55 -3.70
CA GLU A 40 4.53 -3.49 -4.60
C GLU A 40 3.92 -3.65 -5.99
N ALA A 41 3.44 -2.55 -6.53
CA ALA A 41 2.89 -2.47 -7.87
C ALA A 41 3.54 -1.31 -8.62
N ALA A 42 4.31 -1.63 -9.66
CA ALA A 42 4.86 -0.63 -10.57
C ALA A 42 3.77 -0.13 -11.54
N SER A 43 3.82 1.15 -11.91
CA SER A 43 3.00 1.69 -12.99
C SER A 43 3.32 0.97 -14.30
N PRO A 44 2.43 0.97 -15.31
CA PRO A 44 2.68 0.23 -16.56
C PRO A 44 4.02 0.59 -17.24
N GLY A 45 4.44 1.85 -17.14
CA GLY A 45 5.70 2.37 -17.65
C GLY A 45 6.84 2.38 -16.64
N GLY A 46 6.65 1.79 -15.46
CA GLY A 46 7.68 1.59 -14.43
C GLY A 46 8.20 2.87 -13.75
N LYS A 47 7.59 4.04 -13.99
CA LYS A 47 8.05 5.33 -13.46
C LYS A 47 7.69 5.52 -11.99
N PHE A 48 6.59 4.90 -11.57
CA PHE A 48 6.07 5.01 -10.22
C PHE A 48 5.89 3.64 -9.61
N ILE A 49 6.03 3.58 -8.30
CA ILE A 49 5.80 2.37 -7.51
C ILE A 49 4.83 2.72 -6.40
N ALA A 50 3.71 2.02 -6.38
CA ALA A 50 2.77 2.01 -5.27
C ALA A 50 3.14 0.84 -4.35
N THR A 51 3.25 1.11 -3.05
CA THR A 51 3.67 0.12 -2.07
C THR A 51 2.66 0.09 -0.93
N SER A 52 2.07 -1.08 -0.69
CA SER A 52 1.30 -1.38 0.51
C SER A 52 2.25 -1.96 1.54
N PHE A 53 2.23 -1.43 2.76
CA PHE A 53 3.15 -1.84 3.81
C PHE A 53 2.46 -1.85 5.17
N SER A 54 2.98 -2.68 6.06
CA SER A 54 2.75 -2.62 7.49
C SER A 54 3.98 -2.02 8.18
N CYS A 55 3.76 -1.23 9.22
CA CYS A 55 4.84 -0.65 10.00
C CYS A 55 4.52 -0.76 11.49
N GLU A 56 5.50 -1.23 12.25
CA GLU A 56 5.47 -1.26 13.70
C GLU A 56 6.73 -0.63 14.30
N GLY A 57 6.61 -0.05 15.50
CA GLY A 57 7.72 0.66 16.15
C GLY A 57 7.27 1.35 17.43
N GLY A 58 8.02 2.35 17.92
CA GLY A 58 7.58 3.21 19.03
C GLY A 58 7.93 2.74 20.45
N GLY A 59 8.84 1.76 20.60
CA GLY A 59 9.35 1.34 21.91
C GLY A 59 8.27 0.77 22.82
N ALA A 60 8.23 1.19 24.09
CA ALA A 60 7.37 0.60 25.12
C ALA A 60 5.86 0.79 24.88
N ALA A 61 5.45 1.87 24.21
CA ALA A 61 4.04 2.11 23.90
C ALA A 61 3.59 1.39 22.62
N GLY A 62 4.51 1.17 21.68
CA GLY A 62 4.23 0.52 20.41
C GLY A 62 3.30 1.32 19.49
N TYR A 63 3.43 1.11 18.20
CA TYR A 63 2.36 1.28 17.24
C TYR A 63 2.48 0.19 16.19
N CYS A 64 1.35 -0.14 15.56
CA CYS A 64 1.29 -0.98 14.38
C CYS A 64 0.24 -0.36 13.47
N TYR A 65 0.56 -0.17 12.19
CA TYR A 65 -0.39 0.37 11.21
C TYR A 65 -0.08 -0.14 9.81
N SER A 66 -1.09 -0.17 8.95
CA SER A 66 -0.91 -0.43 7.51
C SER A 66 -1.25 0.82 6.70
N ASN A 67 -0.49 1.08 5.65
CA ASN A 67 -0.72 2.24 4.77
C ASN A 67 -0.21 1.95 3.35
N VAL A 68 -0.43 2.92 2.46
CA VAL A 68 0.07 2.90 1.08
C VAL A 68 0.96 4.11 0.86
N SER A 69 2.08 3.91 0.18
CA SER A 69 2.93 4.98 -0.33
C SER A 69 2.94 4.95 -1.85
N LEU A 70 2.98 6.12 -2.48
CA LEU A 70 3.26 6.28 -3.91
C LEU A 70 4.56 7.07 -4.07
N ARG A 71 5.54 6.45 -4.73
CA ARG A 71 6.89 6.99 -4.92
C ARG A 71 7.36 6.84 -6.36
N ARG A 72 8.38 7.60 -6.75
CA ARG A 72 9.08 7.39 -8.03
C ARG A 72 9.94 6.14 -7.95
N ALA A 73 10.12 5.46 -9.08
CA ALA A 73 11.06 4.34 -9.16
C ALA A 73 12.48 4.79 -8.76
N GLY A 74 13.21 3.91 -8.07
CA GLY A 74 14.53 4.20 -7.50
C GLY A 74 14.53 5.03 -6.20
N VAL A 75 13.40 5.61 -5.78
CA VAL A 75 13.28 6.28 -4.48
C VAL A 75 12.94 5.25 -3.41
N ALA A 76 13.62 5.29 -2.26
CA ALA A 76 13.34 4.40 -1.13
C ALA A 76 11.94 4.65 -0.54
N LEU A 77 11.33 3.60 0.03
CA LEU A 77 10.07 3.72 0.75
C LEU A 77 10.24 4.61 1.99
N ASN A 78 9.28 5.50 2.22
CA ASN A 78 9.16 6.28 3.45
C ASN A 78 7.82 5.93 4.12
N GLN A 79 7.86 5.22 5.25
CA GLN A 79 6.65 4.77 5.94
C GLN A 79 5.81 5.91 6.53
N ARG A 80 6.36 7.14 6.61
CA ARG A 80 5.65 8.34 7.07
C ARG A 80 4.92 9.06 5.95
N ASP A 81 5.23 8.75 4.70
CA ASP A 81 4.64 9.37 3.52
C ASP A 81 3.42 8.59 2.98
N GLY A 82 2.55 8.18 3.91
CA GLY A 82 1.34 7.41 3.60
C GLY A 82 0.24 8.24 2.95
N LEU A 83 -0.50 7.64 2.01
CA LEU A 83 -1.60 8.24 1.28
C LEU A 83 -2.92 8.24 2.07
N LEU A 84 -3.05 7.36 3.06
CA LEU A 84 -4.25 7.20 3.88
C LEU A 84 -4.04 7.79 5.27
N GLY A 85 -5.11 8.32 5.85
CA GLY A 85 -5.17 8.66 7.26
C GLY A 85 -4.56 10.01 7.62
N GLN A 86 -5.19 10.71 8.57
CA GLN A 86 -4.66 11.96 9.13
C GLN A 86 -3.38 11.72 9.95
N HIS A 87 -3.39 10.66 10.76
CA HIS A 87 -2.33 10.33 11.71
C HIS A 87 -1.50 9.16 11.20
N LYS A 88 -0.28 9.42 10.70
CA LYS A 88 0.49 8.44 9.94
C LYS A 88 0.94 7.19 10.71
N THR A 89 0.80 7.16 12.04
CA THR A 89 1.12 6.03 12.91
C THR A 89 -0.10 5.24 13.39
N TRP A 90 -1.31 5.63 12.99
CA TRP A 90 -2.54 5.05 13.53
C TRP A 90 -3.13 3.97 12.61
N SER A 91 -3.59 2.87 13.19
CA SER A 91 -4.17 1.74 12.47
C SER A 91 -5.64 1.98 12.13
N GLY A 92 -5.92 2.54 10.96
CA GLY A 92 -7.29 2.74 10.46
C GLY A 92 -7.71 1.78 9.34
N PHE A 93 -6.75 1.10 8.69
CA PHE A 93 -6.94 0.46 7.40
C PHE A 93 -6.29 -0.92 7.35
N THR A 94 -6.95 -1.86 6.67
CA THR A 94 -6.50 -3.24 6.51
C THR A 94 -6.82 -3.76 5.11
N GLU A 95 -6.30 -4.94 4.76
CA GLU A 95 -6.56 -5.63 3.47
C GLU A 95 -6.28 -4.76 2.23
N ILE A 96 -5.26 -3.92 2.29
CA ILE A 96 -5.00 -2.93 1.25
C ILE A 96 -4.47 -3.59 -0.03
N ARG A 97 -5.15 -3.35 -1.15
CA ARG A 97 -4.79 -3.82 -2.49
C ARG A 97 -4.56 -2.65 -3.44
N LEU A 98 -3.64 -2.86 -4.37
CA LEU A 98 -3.18 -1.85 -5.32
C LEU A 98 -3.44 -2.33 -6.75
N ARG A 99 -3.99 -1.45 -7.58
CA ARG A 99 -4.22 -1.73 -9.00
C ARG A 99 -3.98 -0.48 -9.83
N TRP A 100 -3.02 -0.54 -10.74
CA TRP A 100 -2.87 0.51 -11.75
C TRP A 100 -3.95 0.33 -12.82
N ILE A 101 -4.72 1.40 -13.07
CA ILE A 101 -5.70 1.46 -14.17
C ILE A 101 -4.95 1.83 -15.46
N ASP A 102 -4.09 2.83 -15.37
CA ASP A 102 -3.22 3.31 -16.45
C ASP A 102 -2.02 4.09 -15.86
N GLU A 103 -1.27 4.83 -16.69
CA GLU A 103 -0.10 5.62 -16.27
C GLU A 103 -0.40 6.80 -15.34
N LYS A 104 -1.67 7.20 -15.20
CA LYS A 104 -2.12 8.37 -14.46
C LYS A 104 -3.13 8.03 -13.38
N ASN A 105 -3.64 6.80 -13.34
CA ASN A 105 -4.71 6.41 -12.44
C ASN A 105 -4.31 5.17 -11.63
N LEU A 106 -4.24 5.35 -10.31
CA LEU A 106 -4.00 4.28 -9.34
C LEU A 106 -5.29 4.04 -8.56
N GLU A 107 -5.73 2.80 -8.48
CA GLU A 107 -6.80 2.38 -7.57
C GLU A 107 -6.21 1.73 -6.31
N ILE A 108 -6.72 2.14 -5.16
CA ILE A 108 -6.41 1.60 -3.85
C ILE A 108 -7.72 1.11 -3.24
N SER A 109 -7.80 -0.19 -2.97
CA SER A 109 -8.94 -0.79 -2.27
C SER A 109 -8.52 -1.28 -0.89
N TYR A 110 -9.38 -1.13 0.11
CA TYR A 110 -9.08 -1.49 1.49
C TYR A 110 -10.32 -1.57 2.37
N THR A 111 -10.17 -2.25 3.50
CA THR A 111 -11.14 -2.24 4.60
C THR A 111 -10.73 -1.17 5.62
N GLU A 112 -11.69 -0.43 6.18
CA GLU A 112 -11.45 0.61 7.19
C GLU A 112 -12.25 0.39 8.48
N ASN A 113 -11.68 0.79 9.62
CA ASN A 113 -12.38 0.72 10.90
C ASN A 113 -13.45 1.81 11.00
N THR A 114 -14.72 1.43 11.17
CA THR A 114 -15.85 2.37 11.19
C THR A 114 -16.23 2.88 12.58
N GLN A 115 -15.52 2.47 13.63
CA GLN A 115 -15.79 2.95 14.99
C GLN A 115 -15.60 4.48 15.08
N PRO A 116 -16.37 5.17 15.96
CA PRO A 116 -16.33 6.63 16.07
C PRO A 116 -14.93 7.22 16.26
N ALA A 117 -14.05 6.51 16.97
CA ALA A 117 -12.67 6.95 17.22
C ALA A 117 -11.84 7.11 15.93
N TYR A 118 -12.16 6.41 14.84
CA TYR A 118 -11.39 6.43 13.59
C TYR A 118 -11.96 7.37 12.53
N ARG A 119 -13.13 8.00 12.77
CA ARG A 119 -13.83 8.80 11.75
C ARG A 119 -13.01 9.96 11.21
N GLU A 120 -12.38 10.75 12.09
CA GLU A 120 -11.56 11.88 11.64
C GLU A 120 -10.28 11.41 10.95
N HIS A 121 -9.67 10.35 11.48
CA HIS A 121 -8.50 9.73 10.87
C HIS A 121 -8.80 9.26 9.43
N ASN A 122 -9.87 8.51 9.22
CA ASN A 122 -10.21 7.86 7.94
C ASN A 122 -10.67 8.83 6.84
N ARG A 123 -11.06 10.06 7.20
CA ARG A 123 -11.50 11.09 6.25
C ARG A 123 -10.37 11.65 5.40
N VAL A 124 -9.13 11.61 5.88
CA VAL A 124 -8.00 12.21 5.18
C VAL A 124 -7.40 11.22 4.20
N ARG A 125 -7.37 11.63 2.93
CA ARG A 125 -6.80 10.88 1.81
C ARG A 125 -6.06 11.84 0.89
N VAL A 126 -5.06 11.34 0.18
CA VAL A 126 -4.31 12.12 -0.80
C VAL A 126 -4.91 11.88 -2.18
N ASP A 127 -5.67 12.83 -2.71
CA ASP A 127 -6.40 12.63 -3.97
C ASP A 127 -5.49 12.51 -5.20
N SER A 128 -4.31 13.13 -5.16
CA SER A 128 -3.31 13.00 -6.23
C SER A 128 -1.88 13.22 -5.76
N ARG A 129 -0.93 12.61 -6.47
CA ARG A 129 0.51 12.81 -6.23
C ARG A 129 1.32 12.57 -7.50
N PHE A 130 2.29 13.44 -7.78
CA PHE A 130 3.11 13.40 -9.00
C PHE A 130 2.33 13.40 -10.33
N GLY A 131 1.11 13.96 -10.31
CA GLY A 131 0.20 13.93 -11.47
C GLY A 131 -0.55 12.60 -11.66
N ILE A 132 -0.47 11.69 -10.67
CA ILE A 132 -1.28 10.47 -10.58
C ILE A 132 -2.51 10.77 -9.75
N THR A 133 -3.68 10.49 -10.31
CA THR A 133 -4.98 10.50 -9.60
C THR A 133 -5.14 9.19 -8.85
N ILE A 134 -5.60 9.29 -7.59
CA ILE A 134 -5.76 8.13 -6.71
C ILE A 134 -7.26 7.89 -6.48
N HIS A 135 -7.72 6.72 -6.88
CA HIS A 135 -9.09 6.27 -6.72
C HIS A 135 -9.18 5.35 -5.50
N TYR A 136 -10.07 5.64 -4.57
CA TYR A 136 -10.22 4.87 -3.34
C TYR A 136 -11.51 4.07 -3.31
N VAL A 137 -11.41 2.79 -2.97
CA VAL A 137 -12.56 1.88 -2.85
C VAL A 137 -12.56 1.25 -1.45
N VAL A 138 -13.58 1.55 -0.65
CA VAL A 138 -13.77 0.94 0.67
C VAL A 138 -14.47 -0.40 0.50
N THR A 139 -13.91 -1.48 1.04
CA THR A 139 -14.34 -2.88 0.82
C THR A 139 -14.87 -3.57 2.07
N ASN A 140 -15.25 -2.82 3.10
CA ASN A 140 -15.84 -3.38 4.32
C ASN A 140 -16.92 -4.40 3.95
N ARG A 141 -16.73 -5.66 4.35
CA ARG A 141 -17.76 -6.68 4.17
C ARG A 141 -18.97 -6.23 4.98
N THR A 142 -20.06 -5.89 4.29
CA THR A 142 -21.37 -5.92 4.92
C THR A 142 -21.64 -7.38 5.27
N GLU A 143 -21.47 -7.74 6.54
CA GLU A 143 -22.15 -8.90 7.08
C GLU A 143 -23.65 -8.61 6.97
N THR A 144 -24.26 -9.09 5.88
CA THR A 144 -25.71 -9.23 5.73
C THR A 144 -26.16 -10.54 6.33
#